data_AF-A0A8T6SV80-F1
#
_entry.id   AF-A0A8T6SV80-F1
#
_cell.length_a   1.000
_cell.length_b   1.000
_cell.length_c   1.000
_cell.angle_alpha   90.00
_cell.angle_beta   90.00
_cell.angle_gamma   90.00
#
_symmetry.space_group_name_H-M   'P 1'
#
loop_
_entity.id
_entity.type
_entity.pdbx_description
1 polymer ?
#
loop_
_entity_poly.entity_id
_entity_poly.type
_entity_poly.pdbx_seq_one_letter_code
_entity_poly.pdbx_strand_id
1 'polypeptide(L)'
;MIEDALRSFAEDDLSYIEDIADRDDEVDAIWDSVFRESITYMMEDAKKITPFTHYLMVSRHLERCGDHACKIAEKVHYKVTGEHIEIK
;
A
#
# COMPACT_ATOMS: atom_id res chain seq x y z
N MET A 1 -2.87 8.15 0.06
CA MET A 1 -1.58 7.66 0.58
C MET A 1 -0.43 8.40 -0.09
N ILE A 2 -0.13 8.16 -1.37
CA ILE A 2 0.99 8.84 -2.05
C ILE A 2 0.79 10.36 -2.06
N GLU A 3 -0.37 10.84 -2.52
CA GLU A 3 -0.66 12.27 -2.57
C GLU A 3 -0.56 12.92 -1.18
N ASP A 4 -1.14 12.28 -0.17
CA ASP A 4 -1.12 12.76 1.21
C ASP A 4 0.30 12.81 1.78
N ALA A 5 1.12 11.79 1.52
CA ALA A 5 2.52 11.75 1.95
C ALA A 5 3.36 12.85 1.27
N LEU A 6 3.11 13.12 -0.01
CA LEU A 6 3.76 14.21 -0.74
C LEU A 6 3.29 15.59 -0.26
N ARG A 7 2.00 15.72 0.08
CA ARG A 7 1.43 16.95 0.63
C ARG A 7 1.98 17.25 2.02
N SER A 8 2.02 16.25 2.89
CA SER A 8 2.64 16.32 4.21
C SER A 8 4.11 16.75 4.10
N PHE A 9 4.86 16.18 3.15
CA PHE A 9 6.24 16.58 2.90
C PHE A 9 6.40 18.06 2.48
N ALA A 10 5.50 18.54 1.63
CA ALA A 10 5.53 19.90 1.08
C ALA A 10 5.07 20.97 2.09
N GLU A 11 4.09 20.64 2.92
CA GLU A 11 3.46 21.56 3.88
C GLU A 11 4.02 21.44 5.30
N ASP A 12 4.88 20.45 5.58
CA ASP A 12 5.37 20.14 6.93
C ASP A 12 4.24 19.85 7.94
N ASP A 13 3.14 19.31 7.43
CA ASP A 13 1.91 19.05 8.19
C ASP A 13 1.66 17.53 8.26
N LEU A 14 1.74 16.98 9.47
CA LEU A 14 1.57 15.55 9.72
C LEU A 14 0.11 15.11 9.68
N SER A 15 -0.86 16.03 9.70
CA SER A 15 -2.30 15.69 9.72
C SER A 15 -2.75 14.90 8.49
N TYR A 16 -2.08 15.06 7.35
CA TYR A 16 -2.37 14.31 6.13
C TYR A 16 -1.97 12.82 6.20
N ILE A 17 -1.12 12.43 7.15
CA ILE A 17 -0.58 11.07 7.27
C ILE A 17 -0.88 10.41 8.62
N GLU A 18 -1.81 10.97 9.41
CA GLU A 18 -2.20 10.39 10.72
C GLU A 18 -2.83 8.99 10.58
N ASP A 19 -3.58 8.75 9.51
CA ASP A 19 -4.30 7.50 9.24
C ASP A 19 -3.58 6.59 8.22
N ILE A 20 -2.33 6.91 7.87
CA ILE A 20 -1.67 6.24 6.75
C ILE A 20 -1.42 4.75 7.03
N ALA A 21 -1.18 4.37 8.30
CA ALA A 21 -1.01 2.98 8.71
C ALA A 21 -2.30 2.17 8.53
N ASP A 22 -3.43 2.70 9.01
CA ASP A 22 -4.74 2.04 8.90
C ASP A 22 -5.13 1.83 7.42
N ARG A 23 -4.73 2.77 6.55
CA ARG A 23 -4.98 2.67 5.10
C ARG A 23 -4.07 1.67 4.42
N ASP A 24 -2.85 1.47 4.91
CA ASP A 24 -1.94 0.43 4.42
C ASP A 24 -2.47 -0.96 4.79
N ASP A 25 -2.96 -1.12 6.03
CA ASP A 25 -3.64 -2.34 6.48
C ASP A 25 -4.85 -2.68 5.58
N GLU A 26 -5.62 -1.68 5.13
CA GLU A 26 -6.70 -1.87 4.16
C GLU A 26 -6.19 -2.34 2.79
N VAL A 27 -5.09 -1.77 2.29
CA VAL A 27 -4.46 -2.16 1.02
C VAL A 27 -3.94 -3.59 1.08
N ASP A 28 -3.30 -3.97 2.18
CA ASP A 28 -2.82 -5.32 2.45
C ASP A 28 -3.97 -6.33 2.49
N ALA A 29 -5.06 -6.00 3.18
CA ALA A 29 -6.25 -6.83 3.22
C ALA A 29 -6.87 -7.04 1.83
N ILE A 30 -6.88 -6.00 0.99
CA ILE A 30 -7.33 -6.08 -0.40
C ILE A 30 -6.41 -6.98 -1.22
N TRP A 31 -5.09 -6.84 -1.09
CA TRP A 31 -4.13 -7.71 -1.77
C TRP A 31 -4.34 -9.19 -1.40
N ASP A 32 -4.53 -9.48 -0.12
CA ASP A 32 -4.83 -10.82 0.39
C ASP A 32 -6.13 -11.39 -0.20
N SER A 33 -7.17 -10.56 -0.31
CA SER A 33 -8.45 -10.96 -0.93
C SER A 33 -8.27 -11.26 -2.42
N VAL A 34 -7.63 -10.37 -3.16
CA VAL A 34 -7.34 -10.53 -4.59
C VAL A 34 -6.50 -11.78 -4.83
N PHE A 35 -5.53 -12.06 -3.94
CA PHE A 35 -4.72 -13.26 -4.02
C PHE A 35 -5.58 -14.52 -3.94
N ARG A 36 -6.42 -14.64 -2.89
CA ARG A 36 -7.27 -15.81 -2.66
C ARG A 36 -8.28 -16.01 -3.78
N GLU A 37 -8.97 -14.94 -4.19
CA GLU A 37 -9.95 -14.98 -5.29
C GLU A 37 -9.29 -15.41 -6.60
N SER A 38 -8.11 -14.87 -6.91
CA SER A 38 -7.36 -15.23 -8.12
C SER A 38 -7.06 -16.73 -8.15
N ILE A 39 -6.62 -17.31 -7.03
CA ILE A 39 -6.37 -18.76 -6.94
C ILE A 39 -7.65 -19.55 -7.16
N THR A 40 -8.78 -19.16 -6.53
CA THR A 40 -10.08 -19.81 -6.74
C THR A 40 -10.46 -19.83 -8.23
N TYR A 41 -10.36 -18.69 -8.91
CA TYR A 41 -10.67 -18.61 -10.34
C TYR A 41 -9.72 -19.45 -11.20
N MET A 42 -8.42 -19.51 -10.88
CA MET A 42 -7.47 -20.37 -11.59
C MET A 42 -7.78 -21.87 -11.41
N MET A 43 -8.26 -22.27 -10.22
CA MET A 43 -8.64 -23.66 -9.93
C MET A 43 -9.89 -24.10 -10.72
N GLU A 44 -10.81 -23.19 -11.01
CA GLU A 44 -12.01 -23.47 -11.81
C GLU A 44 -11.72 -23.71 -13.29
N ASP A 45 -10.76 -22.99 -13.87
CA ASP A 45 -10.40 -23.11 -15.28
C ASP A 45 -8.92 -22.73 -15.51
N ALA A 46 -8.13 -23.69 -16.00
CA ALA A 46 -6.71 -23.50 -16.29
C ALA A 46 -6.44 -22.39 -17.31
N LYS A 47 -7.41 -22.03 -18.17
CA LYS A 47 -7.28 -20.89 -19.10
C LYS A 47 -7.18 -19.54 -18.38
N LYS A 48 -7.64 -19.47 -17.12
CA LYS A 48 -7.59 -18.26 -16.29
C LYS A 48 -6.22 -18.05 -15.62
N ILE A 49 -5.30 -19.03 -15.66
CA ILE A 49 -3.99 -18.94 -14.98
C ILE A 49 -3.19 -17.70 -15.43
N THR A 50 -2.98 -17.53 -16.74
CA THR A 50 -2.19 -16.41 -17.26
C THR A 50 -2.79 -15.03 -16.94
N PRO A 51 -4.07 -14.74 -17.23
CA PRO A 51 -4.63 -13.42 -16.94
C PRO A 51 -4.65 -13.09 -15.45
N PHE A 52 -5.02 -14.06 -14.59
CA PHE A 52 -5.01 -13.82 -13.15
C PHE A 52 -3.59 -13.71 -12.58
N THR A 53 -2.58 -14.33 -13.18
CA THR A 53 -1.17 -14.09 -12.80
C THR A 53 -0.79 -12.63 -13.05
N HIS A 54 -1.24 -12.03 -14.15
CA HIS A 54 -1.04 -10.60 -14.38
C HIS A 54 -1.79 -9.73 -13.35
N TYR A 55 -3.00 -10.11 -12.96
CA TYR A 55 -3.73 -9.41 -11.90
C TYR A 55 -3.03 -9.49 -10.54
N LEU A 56 -2.49 -10.65 -10.18
CA LEU A 56 -1.66 -10.78 -8.97
C LEU A 56 -0.46 -9.84 -9.00
N MET A 57 0.23 -9.73 -10.14
CA MET A 57 1.36 -8.81 -10.29
C MET A 57 0.94 -7.35 -10.15
N VAL A 58 -0.16 -6.95 -10.80
CA VAL A 58 -0.70 -5.59 -10.70
C VAL A 58 -1.09 -5.27 -9.26
N SER A 59 -1.85 -6.16 -8.61
CA SER A 59 -2.26 -5.99 -7.22
C SER A 59 -1.06 -5.86 -6.29
N ARG A 60 -0.01 -6.67 -6.50
CA ARG A 60 1.21 -6.58 -5.71
C ARG A 60 1.97 -5.27 -5.93
N HIS A 61 1.99 -4.76 -7.16
CA HIS A 61 2.61 -3.46 -7.42
C HIS A 61 1.85 -2.31 -6.78
N LEU A 62 0.53 -2.42 -6.66
CA LEU A 62 -0.29 -1.44 -5.93
C LEU A 62 -0.04 -1.48 -4.42
N GLU A 63 0.06 -2.67 -3.82
CA GLU A 63 0.45 -2.83 -2.39
C GLU A 63 1.80 -2.17 -2.12
N ARG A 64 2.84 -2.47 -2.91
CA ARG A 64 4.16 -1.82 -2.77
C ARG A 64 4.14 -0.30 -2.92
N CYS A 65 3.20 0.24 -3.68
CA CYS A 65 3.01 1.68 -3.76
C CYS A 65 2.46 2.27 -2.45
N GLY A 66 1.63 1.51 -1.73
CA GLY A 66 1.21 1.75 -0.33
C GLY A 66 2.41 1.76 0.61
N ASP A 67 3.20 0.67 0.64
CA ASP A 67 4.42 0.57 1.46
C ASP A 67 5.34 1.78 1.26
N HIS A 68 5.55 2.18 -0.01
CA HIS A 68 6.40 3.32 -0.33
C HIS A 68 5.82 4.64 0.16
N ALA A 69 4.50 4.80 0.17
CA ALA A 69 3.87 5.96 0.80
C ALA A 69 4.11 5.98 2.31
N CYS A 70 3.99 4.83 3.00
CA CYS A 70 4.32 4.70 4.42
C CYS A 70 5.78 5.05 4.72
N LYS A 71 6.73 4.57 3.90
CA LYS A 71 8.16 4.94 4.04
C LYS A 71 8.47 6.39 3.75
N ILE A 72 7.65 7.07 2.95
CA ILE A 72 7.75 8.53 2.79
C ILE A 72 7.21 9.20 4.06
N ALA A 73 6.05 8.79 4.56
CA ALA A 73 5.44 9.34 5.78
C ALA A 73 6.37 9.24 7.00
N GLU A 74 7.06 8.11 7.21
CA GLU A 74 8.08 7.96 8.27
C GLU A 74 9.18 9.04 8.17
N LYS A 75 9.66 9.31 6.95
CA LYS A 75 10.69 10.33 6.70
C LYS A 75 10.17 11.74 6.92
N VAL A 76 8.91 12.00 6.56
CA VAL A 76 8.26 13.30 6.82
C VAL A 76 8.09 13.51 8.31
N HIS A 77 7.64 12.48 9.05
CA HIS A 77 7.53 12.54 10.50
C HIS A 77 8.88 12.91 11.13
N TYR A 78 9.96 12.20 10.75
CA TYR A 78 11.31 12.50 11.19
C TYR A 78 11.76 13.92 10.83
N LYS A 79 11.42 14.41 9.62
CA LYS A 79 11.74 15.78 9.19
C LYS A 79 11.09 16.83 10.11
N VAL A 80 9.84 16.62 10.52
CA VAL A 80 9.06 17.58 11.31
C VAL A 80 9.38 17.51 12.81
N THR A 81 9.49 16.30 13.36
CA THR A 81 9.61 16.08 14.82
C THR A 81 11.04 15.79 15.28
N GLY A 82 11.90 15.29 14.38
CA GLY A 82 13.21 14.74 14.72
C GLY A 82 13.16 13.33 15.32
N GLU A 83 11.97 12.73 15.45
CA GLU A 83 11.77 11.39 16.01
C GLU A 83 11.54 10.37 14.91
N HIS A 84 12.17 9.20 15.03
CA HIS A 84 11.98 8.12 14.07
C HIS A 84 10.82 7.24 14.53
N ILE A 85 9.85 7.04 13.64
CA ILE A 85 8.74 6.11 13.84
C ILE A 85 8.80 5.00 12.79
N GLU A 86 8.21 3.86 13.11
CA GLU A 86 8.03 2.76 12.17
C GLU A 86 6.53 2.63 11.91
N ILE A 87 6.15 2.82 10.65
CA ILE A 87 4.80 2.57 10.16
C ILE A 87 4.85 1.17 9.54
N LYS A 88 3.99 0.32 10.07
CA LYS A 88 3.94 -1.10 9.72
C LYS A 88 3.12 -1.30 8.47
#